data_AF-A0A2D8ERG2-F1
#
_entry.id   AF-A0A2D8ERG2-F1
#
_cell.length_a   1.000
_cell.length_b   1.000
_cell.length_c   1.000
_cell.angle_alpha   90.00
_cell.angle_beta   90.00
_cell.angle_gamma   90.00
#
_symmetry.space_group_name_H-M   'P 1'
#
loop_
_entity.id
_entity.type
_entity.pdbx_description
1 polymer ?
#
loop_
_entity_poly.entity_id
_entity_poly.type
_entity_poly.pdbx_seq_one_letter_code
_entity_poly.pdbx_strand_id
1 'polypeptide(L)'
;MSTKHIIILKTGFHIAFDHIKNIDWEHVRAIIHDNTVEVSQARWDGKNYEMLCDENALSKNNAQLNQKATMAYRNYWHSYSQKHPEDARDTNDINRRNIYGNVVLVDTKLLSQW
;
A
#
# COMPACT_ATOMS: atom_id res chain seq x y z
N MET A 1 -10.92 -18.99 5.05
CA MET A 1 -10.18 -18.47 3.89
C MET A 1 -8.85 -17.93 4.41
N SER A 2 -7.73 -18.21 3.74
CA SER A 2 -6.46 -17.57 4.05
C SER A 2 -6.41 -16.18 3.42
N THR A 3 -5.78 -15.26 4.12
CA THR A 3 -5.57 -13.89 3.68
C THR A 3 -4.12 -13.71 3.25
N LYS A 4 -3.91 -13.14 2.06
CA LYS A 4 -2.56 -12.80 1.59
C LYS A 4 -2.15 -11.43 2.10
N HIS A 5 -0.98 -11.34 2.74
CA HIS A 5 -0.32 -10.10 3.08
C HIS A 5 1.01 -9.98 2.37
N ILE A 6 1.41 -8.75 2.06
CA ILE A 6 2.72 -8.46 1.47
C ILE A 6 3.35 -7.32 2.24
N ILE A 7 4.51 -7.57 2.85
CA ILE A 7 5.33 -6.53 3.44
C ILE A 7 6.32 -6.06 2.38
N ILE A 8 6.37 -4.75 2.12
CA ILE A 8 7.39 -4.16 1.25
C ILE A 8 8.21 -3.20 2.10
N LEU A 9 9.44 -3.59 2.39
CA LEU A 9 10.37 -2.77 3.16
C LEU A 9 10.88 -1.61 2.31
N LYS A 10 11.24 -0.51 2.97
CA LYS A 10 11.82 0.70 2.37
C LYS A 10 13.11 0.44 1.57
N THR A 11 13.77 -0.68 1.84
CA THR A 11 14.96 -1.16 1.10
C THR A 11 14.62 -1.77 -0.26
N GLY A 12 13.34 -2.01 -0.55
CA GLY A 12 12.89 -2.74 -1.74
C GLY A 12 12.84 -4.26 -1.55
N PHE A 13 13.21 -4.79 -0.38
CA PHE A 13 12.92 -6.17 -0.03
C PHE A 13 11.41 -6.35 0.21
N HIS A 14 10.86 -7.52 -0.12
CA HIS A 14 9.45 -7.81 0.12
C HIS A 14 9.24 -9.28 0.51
N ILE A 15 8.24 -9.51 1.35
CA ILE A 15 7.84 -10.83 1.83
C ILE A 15 6.34 -10.95 1.62
N ALA A 16 5.91 -12.01 0.94
CA ALA A 16 4.50 -12.36 0.80
C ALA A 16 4.22 -13.61 1.63
N PHE A 17 3.10 -13.62 2.34
CA PHE A 17 2.66 -14.77 3.13
C PHE A 17 1.15 -14.84 3.20
N ASP A 18 0.65 -16.06 3.30
CA ASP A 18 -0.75 -16.35 3.55
C ASP A 18 -0.95 -16.62 5.04
N HIS A 19 -1.93 -15.96 5.63
CA HIS A 19 -2.22 -16.10 7.05
C HIS A 19 -3.70 -16.46 7.26
N ILE A 20 -3.98 -17.32 8.25
CA ILE A 20 -5.35 -17.75 8.55
C ILE A 20 -6.14 -16.64 9.25
N LYS A 21 -5.44 -15.74 9.95
CA LYS A 21 -6.01 -14.60 10.67
C LYS A 21 -5.62 -13.28 10.00
N ASN A 22 -6.44 -12.25 10.20
CA ASN A 22 -6.07 -10.88 9.83
C ASN A 22 -4.80 -10.45 10.59
N ILE A 23 -4.00 -9.61 9.96
CA ILE A 23 -2.85 -8.97 10.62
C ILE A 23 -3.41 -8.03 11.70
N ASP A 24 -2.82 -8.07 12.89
CA ASP A 24 -3.19 -7.14 13.95
C ASP A 24 -2.53 -5.77 13.74
N TRP A 25 -3.14 -4.72 14.31
CA TRP A 25 -2.66 -3.35 14.12
C TRP A 25 -1.32 -3.08 14.82
N GLU A 26 -0.98 -3.79 15.89
CA GLU A 26 0.31 -3.61 16.57
C GLU A 26 1.45 -4.09 15.65
N HIS A 27 1.24 -5.21 14.95
CA HIS A 27 2.16 -5.75 13.97
C HIS A 27 2.32 -4.80 12.77
N VAL A 28 1.22 -4.24 12.26
CA VAL A 28 1.27 -3.21 11.20
C VAL A 28 2.12 -2.03 11.64
N ARG A 29 1.83 -1.45 12.80
CA ARG A 29 2.55 -0.28 13.34
C ARG A 29 4.02 -0.60 13.59
N ALA A 30 4.34 -1.81 14.06
CA ALA A 30 5.70 -2.26 14.24
C ALA A 30 6.47 -2.35 12.91
N ILE A 31 5.82 -2.77 11.82
CA ILE A 31 6.43 -2.82 10.48
C ILE A 31 6.59 -1.41 9.90
N ILE A 32 5.54 -0.59 9.97
CA ILE A 32 5.51 0.76 9.40
C ILE A 32 6.46 1.69 10.19
N HIS A 33 6.68 1.39 11.47
CA HIS A 33 7.39 2.23 12.44
C HIS A 33 6.70 3.57 12.71
N ASP A 34 5.37 3.59 12.66
CA ASP A 34 4.56 4.74 13.04
C ASP A 34 3.31 4.29 13.82
N ASN A 35 2.82 5.16 14.69
CA ASN A 35 1.58 4.96 15.43
C ASN A 35 0.34 5.30 14.61
N THR A 36 0.48 6.18 13.61
CA THR A 36 -0.60 6.53 12.70
C THR A 36 -0.40 5.85 11.35
N VAL A 37 -1.47 5.21 10.87
CA VAL A 37 -1.47 4.47 9.61
C VAL A 37 -2.48 5.10 8.67
N GLU A 38 -2.03 5.50 7.49
CA GLU A 38 -2.88 5.89 6.36
C GLU A 38 -3.15 4.67 5.46
N VAL A 39 -4.36 4.63 4.90
CA VAL A 39 -4.77 3.62 3.92
C VAL A 39 -4.75 4.22 2.52
N SER A 40 -4.03 3.56 1.62
CA SER A 40 -4.00 3.89 0.19
C SER A 40 -4.33 2.65 -0.64
N GLN A 41 -4.28 2.80 -1.96
CA GLN A 41 -4.59 1.73 -2.90
C GLN A 41 -3.33 1.29 -3.64
N ALA A 42 -3.17 -0.02 -3.84
CA ALA A 42 -2.04 -0.59 -4.55
C ALA A 42 -2.45 -1.78 -5.43
N ARG A 43 -1.70 -2.01 -6.50
CA ARG A 43 -1.84 -3.15 -7.39
C ARG A 43 -0.52 -3.91 -7.44
N TRP A 44 -0.56 -5.17 -7.02
CA TRP A 44 0.59 -6.06 -6.92
C TRP A 44 0.28 -7.42 -7.56
N ASP A 45 1.16 -7.92 -8.42
CA ASP A 45 0.98 -9.19 -9.14
C ASP A 45 -0.43 -9.36 -9.76
N GLY A 46 -0.96 -8.30 -10.38
CA GLY A 46 -2.26 -8.31 -11.04
C GLY A 46 -3.49 -8.25 -10.12
N LYS A 47 -3.31 -8.15 -8.80
CA LYS A 47 -4.39 -8.03 -7.80
C LYS A 47 -4.36 -6.66 -7.12
N ASN A 48 -5.52 -6.21 -6.67
CA ASN A 48 -5.68 -4.95 -5.93
C ASN A 48 -5.61 -5.22 -4.43
N TYR A 49 -4.94 -4.33 -3.70
CA TYR A 49 -4.73 -4.38 -2.26
C TYR A 49 -4.97 -3.00 -1.66
N GLU A 50 -5.33 -2.99 -0.38
CA GLU A 50 -5.14 -1.82 0.46
C GLU A 50 -3.69 -1.77 0.88
N MET A 51 -3.10 -0.59 0.80
CA MET A 51 -1.73 -0.33 1.20
C MET A 51 -1.75 0.49 2.49
N LEU A 52 -1.32 -0.14 3.57
CA LEU A 52 -1.11 0.49 4.86
C LEU A 52 0.28 1.13 4.85
N CYS A 53 0.33 2.44 5.03
CA CYS A 53 1.56 3.22 5.08
C CYS A 53 1.50 4.22 6.24
N ASP A 54 2.66 4.76 6.62
CA ASP A 54 2.75 5.87 7.57
C ASP A 54 1.93 7.08 7.05
N GLU A 55 1.25 7.82 7.92
CA GLU A 55 0.54 9.08 7.57
C GLU A 55 1.48 10.11 6.92
N ASN A 56 2.75 10.05 7.34
CA ASN A 56 3.84 10.85 6.84
C ASN A 56 4.59 10.15 5.71
N ALA A 57 4.18 8.95 5.26
CA ALA A 57 4.76 8.24 4.11
C ALA A 57 4.57 9.01 2.80
N LEU A 58 3.73 10.04 2.78
CA LEU A 58 3.57 10.97 1.67
C LEU A 58 4.35 12.28 1.87
N SER A 59 4.89 12.49 3.07
CA SER A 59 5.71 13.63 3.46
C SER A 59 7.21 13.27 3.43
N LYS A 60 8.08 14.25 3.17
CA LYS A 60 9.52 14.03 2.92
C LYS A 60 10.37 13.80 4.19
N ASN A 61 9.77 13.58 5.36
CA ASN A 61 10.51 13.59 6.61
C ASN A 61 11.20 12.23 6.86
N ASN A 62 12.52 12.19 6.65
CA ASN A 62 13.46 11.11 7.05
C ASN A 62 13.15 9.66 6.59
N ALA A 63 12.09 9.43 5.82
CA ALA A 63 11.74 8.14 5.27
C ALA A 63 12.39 7.92 3.90
N GLN A 64 12.90 6.70 3.66
CA GLN A 64 13.48 6.31 2.38
C GLN A 64 12.37 6.01 1.36
N LEU A 65 12.56 6.45 0.11
CA LEU A 65 11.62 6.18 -0.98
C LEU A 65 11.48 4.67 -1.21
N ASN A 66 10.24 4.17 -1.13
CA ASN A 66 9.91 2.79 -1.44
C ASN A 66 9.46 2.70 -2.90
N GLN A 67 10.40 2.44 -3.80
CA GLN A 67 10.15 2.39 -5.25
C GLN A 67 9.11 1.32 -5.63
N LYS A 68 9.11 0.17 -4.94
CA LYS A 68 8.17 -0.92 -5.19
C LYS A 68 6.74 -0.56 -4.77
N ALA A 69 6.58 0.00 -3.57
CA ALA A 69 5.27 0.49 -3.11
C ALA A 69 4.75 1.63 -4.00
N THR A 70 5.64 2.55 -4.39
CA THR A 70 5.32 3.62 -5.32
C THR A 70 4.83 3.10 -6.66
N MET A 71 5.50 2.09 -7.23
CA MET A 71 5.07 1.46 -8.47
C MET A 71 3.71 0.76 -8.30
N ALA A 72 3.50 0.06 -7.18
CA ALA A 72 2.23 -0.60 -6.88
C ALA A 72 1.06 0.40 -6.80
N TYR A 73 1.26 1.56 -6.17
CA TYR A 73 0.30 2.65 -6.14
C TYR A 73 -0.04 3.16 -7.55
N ARG A 74 0.99 3.46 -8.35
CA ARG A 74 0.81 3.96 -9.72
C ARG A 74 0.08 2.94 -10.59
N ASN A 75 0.45 1.67 -10.50
CA ASN A 75 -0.18 0.58 -11.24
C ASN A 75 -1.68 0.47 -10.91
N TYR A 76 -2.06 0.69 -9.65
CA TYR A 76 -3.46 0.73 -9.28
C TYR A 76 -4.18 1.88 -9.99
N TRP A 77 -3.72 3.11 -9.80
CA TRP A 77 -4.45 4.29 -10.30
C TRP A 77 -4.47 4.38 -11.82
N HIS A 78 -3.39 3.97 -12.49
CA HIS A 78 -3.39 3.86 -13.95
C HIS A 78 -4.39 2.80 -14.43
N SER A 79 -4.40 1.62 -13.82
CA SER A 79 -5.37 0.58 -14.17
C SER A 79 -6.82 0.96 -13.81
N TYR A 80 -7.03 1.68 -12.72
CA TYR A 80 -8.34 2.12 -12.26
C TYR A 80 -8.90 3.19 -13.19
N SER A 81 -8.13 4.24 -13.45
CA SER A 81 -8.53 5.37 -14.31
C SER A 81 -8.82 4.93 -15.75
N GLN A 82 -8.14 3.90 -16.26
CA GLN A 82 -8.46 3.29 -17.56
C GLN A 82 -9.81 2.57 -17.59
N LYS A 83 -10.22 1.97 -16.46
CA LYS A 83 -11.48 1.22 -16.33
C LYS A 83 -12.65 2.12 -15.92
N HIS A 84 -12.36 3.22 -15.25
CA HIS A 84 -13.31 4.17 -14.68
C HIS A 84 -12.92 5.59 -15.09
N PRO A 85 -13.01 5.94 -16.38
CA PRO A 85 -12.60 7.26 -16.88
C PRO A 85 -13.37 8.42 -16.25
N GLU A 86 -14.58 8.18 -15.76
CA GLU A 86 -15.43 9.14 -15.05
C GLU A 86 -14.92 9.52 -13.65
N ASP A 87 -14.12 8.65 -13.03
CA ASP A 87 -13.50 8.84 -11.70
C ASP A 87 -11.96 8.81 -11.80
N ALA A 88 -11.43 9.15 -12.97
CA ALA A 88 -10.01 9.15 -13.23
C ALA A 88 -9.30 10.25 -12.41
N ARG A 89 -8.19 9.87 -11.78
CA ARG A 89 -7.28 10.85 -11.17
C ARG A 89 -6.37 11.46 -12.22
N ASP A 90 -5.95 12.70 -11.99
CA ASP A 90 -4.98 13.36 -12.84
C ASP A 90 -3.67 12.54 -12.94
N THR A 91 -3.18 12.36 -14.16
CA THR A 91 -2.01 11.53 -14.44
C THR A 91 -0.73 12.10 -13.82
N ASN A 92 -0.59 13.43 -13.79
CA ASN A 92 0.56 14.07 -13.15
C ASN A 92 0.52 13.86 -11.64
N ASP A 93 -0.67 13.90 -11.04
CA ASP A 93 -0.89 13.59 -9.63
C ASP A 93 -0.50 12.16 -9.27
N ILE A 94 -0.88 11.19 -10.10
CA ILE A 94 -0.49 9.78 -9.92
C ILE A 94 1.04 9.65 -9.98
N ASN A 95 1.66 10.26 -10.99
CA ASN A 95 3.09 10.08 -11.27
C ASN A 95 3.99 10.84 -10.29
N ARG A 96 3.55 11.98 -9.73
CA ARG A 96 4.31 12.73 -8.72
C ARG A 96 4.23 12.11 -7.33
N ARG A 97 3.19 11.30 -7.05
CA ARG A 97 3.02 10.64 -5.75
C ARG A 97 4.14 9.61 -5.57
N ASN A 98 4.76 9.66 -4.39
CA ASN A 98 5.80 8.76 -3.95
C ASN A 98 5.36 8.18 -2.60
N ILE A 99 5.66 6.90 -2.39
CA ILE A 99 5.42 6.21 -1.14
C ILE A 99 6.76 6.00 -0.46
N TYR A 100 6.90 6.48 0.77
CA TYR A 100 8.10 6.37 1.57
C TYR A 100 7.90 5.35 2.70
N GLY A 101 9.00 4.82 3.23
CA GLY A 101 8.96 3.89 4.37
C GLY A 101 8.54 2.45 4.02
N ASN A 102 8.30 1.67 5.06
CA ASN A 102 7.78 0.31 4.92
C ASN A 102 6.27 0.36 4.70
N VAL A 103 5.72 -0.58 3.93
CA VAL A 103 4.28 -0.71 3.76
C VAL A 103 3.81 -2.15 3.92
N VAL A 104 2.55 -2.30 4.27
CA VAL A 104 1.86 -3.59 4.30
C VAL A 104 0.71 -3.55 3.31
N LEU A 105 0.70 -4.49 2.36
CA LEU A 105 -0.44 -4.70 1.46
C LEU A 105 -1.34 -5.77 2.05
N VAL A 106 -2.62 -5.45 2.19
CA VAL A 106 -3.66 -6.35 2.69
C VAL A 106 -4.77 -6.49 1.66
N ASP A 107 -5.37 -7.68 1.56
CA ASP A 107 -6.46 -7.92 0.62
C ASP A 107 -7.68 -7.04 0.99
N THR A 108 -8.25 -6.36 -0.01
CA THR A 108 -9.33 -5.34 0.10
C THR A 108 -10.60 -5.86 0.79
N LYS A 109 -10.77 -7.18 0.90
CA LYS A 109 -11.95 -7.78 1.57
C LYS A 109 -11.93 -7.64 3.10
N LEU A 110 -10.84 -7.19 3.70
CA LEU A 110 -10.64 -7.30 5.15
C LEU A 110 -11.03 -6.11 6.00
N LEU A 111 -10.96 -4.88 5.48
CA LEU A 111 -11.35 -3.70 6.27
C LEU A 111 -12.87 -3.47 6.29
N SER A 112 -13.63 -4.15 5.44
CA SER A 112 -15.10 -4.09 5.39
C SER A 112 -15.84 -4.70 6.61
N GLN A 113 -15.12 -5.08 7.67
CA GLN A 113 -15.68 -5.59 8.92
C GLN A 113 -15.59 -4.60 10.09
N TRP A 114 -15.24 -3.33 9.82
CA TRP A 114 -15.15 -2.26 10.80
C TRP A 114 -15.90 -1.02 10.34
#